data_AF-A0AAJ2DQI2-F1
#
_entry.id   AF-A0AAJ2DQI2-F1
#
_cell.length_a   1.000
_cell.length_b   1.000
_cell.length_c   1.000
_cell.angle_alpha   90.00
_cell.angle_beta   90.00
_cell.angle_gamma   90.00
#
_symmetry.space_group_name_H-M   'P 1'
#
loop_
_entity.id
_entity.type
_entity.pdbx_description
1 polymer ?
#
loop_
_entity_poly.entity_id
_entity_poly.type
_entity_poly.pdbx_seq_one_letter_code
_entity_poly.pdbx_strand_id
1 'polypeptide(L)'
;REIESECVAPRNGKEETLATIWKQVLGIKKVGIHDNFFEIGGDSILSIQIISQASQLGLKLTPKQMFECPTIAELAQVVKEDQGVQADQGVVTGEVPLTPIQYWFFEQEHPRPQHWNQSMLLRVRERLDVGLLEEALLNLLKHHDALRFRYEQLPNATWKQRNEGIDEQSVLRVVKRNDADQQAWNQVIQEEMDITQASFNLLTGPLMKVVYFDDGSNGNDRLFWTIHHLVVDGVSWRILLEDLQAVYNQMKQDQKVQLPAKSTSFKEWSERLQAYSESDLSKEVKDYWHEQAEKQVMTIPMDYPIQETTEASIDQVTITLGVEETHALLQEVPMTHKTRINEVLLTALVQAIADCTNQHKVSVHLEGHGREEVIEGVDLSRTVGWFTSIYPVHLDLQGTTTPIEGLKAVKEQLRRIPNQGIDYGILRYLSRELLPFYQQQKPSISFNYLGQFDQVFSKESLFMQETGFTRLDHAPESKPSHPIDVVGMVKDGKLHFVWMYSRKQFSRLTIKAIADAMLNQLRLLINPPTTESAFTVSDFADAEALTEESLSKVLLKLTKKRV
;
A
#
# COMPACT_ATOMS: atom_id res chain seq x y z
N ARG A 1 14.23 9.87 -29.72
CA ARG A 1 15.16 8.83 -30.21
C ARG A 1 14.87 7.62 -29.35
N GLU A 2 14.13 6.64 -29.88
CA GLU A 2 13.95 5.35 -29.22
C GLU A 2 15.32 4.71 -29.09
N ILE A 3 15.83 4.62 -27.87
CA ILE A 3 16.91 3.70 -27.56
C ILE A 3 16.18 2.37 -27.41
N GLU A 4 16.07 1.61 -28.50
CA GLU A 4 15.91 0.16 -28.38
C GLU A 4 17.15 -0.33 -27.62
N SER A 5 17.04 -0.45 -26.29
CA SER A 5 18.00 -1.28 -25.56
C SER A 5 17.93 -2.66 -26.23
N GLU A 6 19.09 -3.23 -26.57
CA GLU A 6 19.14 -4.62 -27.04
C GLU A 6 18.53 -5.48 -25.94
N CYS A 7 17.27 -5.85 -26.10
CA CYS A 7 16.53 -6.69 -25.17
C CYS A 7 17.19 -8.08 -25.18
N VAL A 8 18.15 -8.27 -24.28
CA VAL A 8 18.89 -9.52 -24.16
C VAL A 8 17.93 -10.59 -23.64
N ALA A 9 17.77 -11.65 -24.42
CA ALA A 9 16.87 -12.75 -24.10
C ALA A 9 17.37 -13.58 -22.89
N PRO A 10 16.46 -14.25 -22.15
CA PRO A 10 16.82 -15.21 -21.12
C PRO A 10 17.79 -16.29 -21.61
N ARG A 11 18.76 -16.64 -20.76
CA ARG A 11 19.85 -17.58 -21.06
C ARG A 11 19.68 -18.94 -20.37
N ASN A 12 18.80 -19.02 -19.36
CA ASN A 12 18.53 -20.22 -18.58
C ASN A 12 17.08 -20.22 -18.07
N GLY A 13 16.64 -21.35 -17.49
CA GLY A 13 15.26 -21.51 -17.02
C GLY A 13 14.84 -20.51 -15.94
N LYS A 14 15.73 -20.14 -15.00
CA LYS A 14 15.43 -19.13 -13.96
C LYS A 14 15.14 -17.78 -14.59
N GLU A 15 15.98 -17.35 -15.52
CA GLU A 15 15.79 -16.08 -16.24
C GLU A 15 14.50 -16.08 -17.06
N GLU A 16 14.13 -17.21 -17.66
CA GLU A 16 12.89 -17.33 -18.45
C GLU A 16 11.65 -17.24 -17.57
N THR A 17 11.66 -17.92 -16.42
CA THR A 17 10.61 -17.84 -15.42
C THR A 17 10.45 -16.41 -14.89
N LEU A 18 11.54 -15.78 -14.46
CA LEU A 18 11.51 -14.40 -13.96
C LEU A 18 11.06 -13.41 -15.04
N ALA A 19 11.53 -13.53 -16.28
CA ALA A 19 11.10 -12.68 -17.38
C ALA A 19 9.60 -12.83 -17.69
N THR A 20 9.04 -14.02 -17.50
CA THR A 20 7.61 -14.28 -17.71
C THR A 20 6.78 -13.62 -16.62
N ILE A 21 7.17 -13.79 -15.35
CA ILE A 21 6.54 -13.14 -14.21
C ILE A 21 6.59 -11.61 -14.36
N TRP A 22 7.75 -11.05 -14.71
CA TRP A 22 7.93 -9.60 -14.86
C TRP A 22 7.05 -9.03 -15.96
N LYS A 23 6.94 -9.69 -17.11
CA LYS A 23 6.03 -9.25 -18.19
C LYS A 23 4.57 -9.23 -17.74
N GLN A 24 4.15 -10.25 -17.00
CA GLN A 24 2.78 -10.37 -16.51
C GLN A 24 2.47 -9.30 -15.45
N VAL A 25 3.34 -9.16 -14.45
CA VAL A 25 3.17 -8.19 -13.38
C VAL A 25 3.27 -6.77 -13.96
N LEU A 26 4.37 -6.38 -14.60
CA LEU A 26 4.54 -5.03 -15.13
C LEU A 26 3.59 -4.68 -16.30
N GLY A 27 2.92 -5.66 -16.91
CA GLY A 27 2.02 -5.44 -18.04
C GLY A 27 2.73 -5.02 -19.33
N ILE A 28 4.02 -5.37 -19.48
CA ILE A 28 4.87 -5.00 -20.62
C ILE A 28 5.14 -6.18 -21.54
N LYS A 29 5.29 -5.91 -22.84
CA LYS A 29 5.42 -6.96 -23.87
C LYS A 29 6.79 -7.63 -23.91
N LYS A 30 7.85 -6.88 -23.59
CA LYS A 30 9.24 -7.33 -23.65
C LYS A 30 9.97 -6.85 -22.40
N VAL A 31 10.82 -7.73 -21.88
CA VAL A 31 11.73 -7.48 -20.75
C VAL A 31 13.04 -8.17 -21.11
N GLY A 32 14.12 -7.40 -21.14
CA GLY A 32 15.48 -7.91 -21.25
C GLY A 32 16.02 -8.29 -19.87
N ILE A 33 16.94 -9.25 -19.83
CA ILE A 33 17.48 -9.73 -18.55
C ILE A 33 18.31 -8.69 -17.78
N HIS A 34 18.71 -7.61 -18.45
CA HIS A 34 19.47 -6.49 -17.89
C HIS A 34 18.62 -5.23 -17.66
N ASP A 35 17.32 -5.29 -17.94
CA ASP A 35 16.43 -4.18 -17.64
C ASP A 35 16.29 -4.08 -16.11
N ASN A 36 16.47 -2.87 -15.57
CA ASN A 36 16.31 -2.61 -14.16
C ASN A 36 14.81 -2.51 -13.82
N PHE A 37 14.38 -3.29 -12.83
CA PHE A 37 12.99 -3.38 -12.40
C PHE A 37 12.32 -2.03 -12.14
N PHE A 38 12.99 -1.14 -11.41
CA PHE A 38 12.44 0.15 -11.02
C PHE A 38 12.47 1.17 -12.15
N GLU A 39 13.40 1.03 -13.09
CA GLU A 39 13.50 1.91 -14.27
C GLU A 39 12.41 1.60 -15.30
N ILE A 40 11.89 0.37 -15.33
CA ILE A 40 10.81 -0.04 -16.23
C ILE A 40 9.41 0.03 -15.59
N GLY A 41 9.27 0.75 -14.47
CA GLY A 41 8.00 1.03 -13.81
C GLY A 41 7.63 0.08 -12.66
N GLY A 42 8.59 -0.70 -12.17
CA GLY A 42 8.43 -1.49 -10.94
C GLY A 42 8.33 -0.62 -9.69
N ASP A 43 7.53 -1.06 -8.72
CA ASP A 43 7.43 -0.45 -7.39
C ASP A 43 7.45 -1.54 -6.28
N SER A 44 7.49 -1.14 -5.02
CA SER A 44 7.58 -2.07 -3.88
C SER A 44 6.41 -3.08 -3.82
N ILE A 45 5.20 -2.69 -4.24
CA ILE A 45 4.04 -3.58 -4.22
C ILE A 45 4.14 -4.60 -5.37
N LEU A 46 4.59 -4.15 -6.54
CA LEU A 46 4.87 -5.04 -7.67
C LEU A 46 6.00 -6.04 -7.35
N SER A 47 7.03 -5.62 -6.60
CA SER A 47 8.05 -6.53 -6.08
C SER A 47 7.44 -7.67 -5.26
N ILE A 48 6.48 -7.37 -4.37
CA ILE A 48 5.81 -8.39 -3.55
C ILE A 48 5.00 -9.36 -4.43
N GLN A 49 4.33 -8.87 -5.47
CA GLN A 49 3.62 -9.72 -6.43
C GLN A 49 4.57 -10.64 -7.21
N ILE A 50 5.71 -10.12 -7.65
CA ILE A 50 6.75 -10.91 -8.33
C ILE A 50 7.28 -12.01 -7.40
N ILE A 51 7.59 -11.66 -6.15
CA ILE A 51 8.07 -12.62 -5.14
C ILE A 51 7.02 -13.72 -4.90
N SER A 52 5.75 -13.32 -4.76
CA SER A 52 4.61 -14.24 -4.62
C SER A 52 4.52 -15.22 -5.79
N GLN A 53 4.56 -14.73 -7.03
CA GLN A 53 4.49 -15.58 -8.23
C GLN A 53 5.75 -16.44 -8.42
N ALA A 54 6.93 -15.92 -8.10
CA ALA A 54 8.18 -16.66 -8.16
C ALA A 54 8.20 -17.81 -7.15
N SER A 55 7.73 -17.57 -5.92
CA SER A 55 7.64 -18.57 -4.86
C SER A 55 6.74 -19.75 -5.26
N GLN A 56 5.63 -19.48 -5.95
CA GLN A 56 4.75 -20.53 -6.51
C GLN A 56 5.44 -21.43 -7.54
N LEU A 57 6.47 -20.92 -8.21
CA LEU A 57 7.28 -21.65 -9.18
C LEU A 57 8.58 -22.19 -8.57
N GLY A 58 8.70 -22.21 -7.23
CA GLY A 58 9.86 -22.74 -6.50
C GLY A 58 11.07 -21.82 -6.47
N LEU A 59 10.89 -20.54 -6.81
CA LEU A 59 11.94 -19.52 -6.82
C LEU A 59 11.74 -18.56 -5.65
N LYS A 60 12.57 -18.69 -4.61
CA LYS A 60 12.47 -17.86 -3.41
C LYS A 60 13.29 -16.58 -3.56
N LEU A 61 12.57 -15.47 -3.63
CA LEU A 61 13.09 -14.11 -3.65
C LEU A 61 12.65 -13.35 -2.40
N THR A 62 13.38 -12.29 -2.06
CA THR A 62 13.02 -11.40 -0.95
C THR A 62 12.89 -9.95 -1.40
N PRO A 63 12.11 -9.10 -0.70
CA PRO A 63 12.00 -7.69 -1.04
C PRO A 63 13.37 -7.00 -1.09
N LYS A 64 14.26 -7.34 -0.15
CA LYS A 64 15.63 -6.82 -0.12
C LYS A 64 16.42 -7.16 -1.38
N GLN A 65 16.34 -8.42 -1.84
CA GLN A 65 17.00 -8.85 -3.08
C GLN A 65 16.48 -8.10 -4.32
N MET A 66 15.19 -7.76 -4.39
CA MET A 66 14.65 -6.95 -5.49
C MET A 66 15.29 -5.56 -5.57
N PHE A 67 15.72 -4.98 -4.44
CA PHE A 67 16.42 -3.69 -4.40
C PHE A 67 17.93 -3.82 -4.65
N GLU A 68 18.58 -4.83 -4.08
CA GLU A 68 20.04 -5.04 -4.21
C GLU A 68 20.45 -5.62 -5.56
N CYS A 69 19.57 -6.41 -6.19
CA CYS A 69 19.79 -7.09 -7.46
C CYS A 69 18.64 -6.75 -8.42
N PRO A 70 18.53 -5.50 -8.90
CA PRO A 70 17.32 -5.02 -9.58
C PRO A 70 17.16 -5.51 -11.02
N THR A 71 17.99 -6.44 -11.52
CA THR A 71 17.84 -7.03 -12.86
C THR A 71 17.58 -8.54 -12.79
N ILE A 72 16.89 -9.09 -13.79
CA ILE A 72 16.65 -10.55 -13.86
C ILE A 72 17.95 -11.35 -13.85
N ALA A 73 18.99 -10.86 -14.54
CA ALA A 73 20.30 -11.51 -14.59
C ALA A 73 20.99 -11.59 -13.22
N GLU A 74 20.80 -10.59 -12.36
CA GLU A 74 21.33 -10.58 -10.99
C GLU A 74 20.45 -11.43 -10.06
N LEU A 75 19.12 -11.29 -10.15
CA LEU A 75 18.17 -12.10 -9.37
C LEU A 75 18.36 -13.59 -9.62
N ALA A 76 18.56 -14.01 -10.87
CA ALA A 76 18.79 -15.40 -11.22
C ALA A 76 20.03 -16.01 -10.55
N GLN A 77 20.99 -15.19 -10.11
CA GLN A 77 22.18 -15.63 -9.38
C GLN A 77 21.95 -15.79 -7.88
N VAL A 78 21.10 -14.95 -7.28
CA VAL A 78 20.84 -14.94 -5.83
C VAL A 78 19.58 -15.70 -5.42
N VAL A 79 18.69 -16.00 -6.39
CA VAL A 79 17.45 -16.74 -6.15
C VAL A 79 17.75 -18.16 -5.71
N LYS A 80 17.15 -18.54 -4.58
CA LYS A 80 17.24 -19.90 -4.05
C LYS A 80 16.13 -20.74 -4.66
N GLU A 81 16.50 -21.91 -5.19
CA GLU A 81 15.54 -22.95 -5.51
C GLU A 81 15.20 -23.65 -4.20
N ASP A 82 14.01 -23.42 -3.70
CA ASP A 82 13.54 -23.95 -2.42
C ASP A 82 12.04 -24.24 -2.56
N GLN A 83 11.51 -25.21 -1.82
CA GLN A 83 10.07 -25.52 -1.83
C GLN A 83 9.22 -24.49 -1.06
N GLY A 84 9.71 -23.25 -0.95
CA GLY A 84 9.10 -22.18 -0.16
C GLY A 84 9.28 -22.35 1.35
N VAL A 85 8.88 -21.33 2.12
CA VAL A 85 8.66 -21.53 3.57
C VAL A 85 7.54 -22.56 3.70
N GLN A 86 7.77 -23.66 4.43
CA GLN A 86 6.70 -24.61 4.76
C GLN A 86 5.74 -23.98 5.77
N ALA A 87 4.90 -23.07 5.30
CA ALA A 87 3.82 -22.52 6.08
C ALA A 87 2.73 -23.58 6.30
N ASP A 88 2.05 -23.50 7.44
CA ASP A 88 0.94 -24.37 7.76
C ASP A 88 -0.19 -24.18 6.73
N GLN A 89 -0.54 -25.26 6.03
CA GLN A 89 -1.62 -25.28 5.05
C GLN A 89 -2.99 -25.58 5.70
N GLY A 90 -2.99 -25.91 6.99
CA GLY A 90 -4.18 -26.20 7.77
C GLY A 90 -5.03 -24.99 8.09
N VAL A 91 -6.05 -25.22 8.91
CA VAL A 91 -6.92 -24.17 9.43
C VAL A 91 -6.25 -23.56 10.66
N VAL A 92 -5.94 -22.26 10.59
CA VAL A 92 -5.35 -21.54 11.72
C VAL A 92 -6.46 -21.12 12.69
N THR A 93 -6.29 -21.45 13.98
CA THR A 93 -7.26 -21.16 15.05
C THR A 93 -6.57 -20.66 16.33
N GLY A 94 -7.38 -20.13 17.26
CA GLY A 94 -6.95 -19.74 18.61
C GLY A 94 -6.59 -18.27 18.75
N GLU A 95 -6.02 -17.92 19.90
CA GLU A 95 -5.57 -16.55 20.21
C GLU A 95 -4.49 -16.10 19.22
N VAL A 96 -4.53 -14.82 18.87
CA VAL A 96 -3.54 -14.19 17.99
C VAL A 96 -3.15 -12.86 18.63
N PRO A 97 -1.85 -12.56 18.82
CA PRO A 97 -1.45 -11.27 19.35
C PRO A 97 -1.88 -10.13 18.42
N LEU A 98 -2.06 -8.93 18.97
CA LEU A 98 -2.29 -7.75 18.15
C LEU A 98 -0.98 -7.28 17.54
N THR A 99 -1.03 -6.84 16.29
CA THR A 99 0.10 -6.20 15.61
C THR A 99 0.13 -4.68 15.87
N PRO A 100 1.25 -3.98 15.64
CA PRO A 100 1.37 -2.55 15.90
C PRO A 100 0.24 -1.69 15.31
N ILE A 101 -0.18 -1.98 14.08
CA ILE A 101 -1.24 -1.22 13.41
C ILE A 101 -2.62 -1.44 14.05
N GLN A 102 -2.87 -2.63 14.58
CA GLN A 102 -4.11 -2.93 15.29
C GLN A 102 -4.11 -2.26 16.67
N TYR A 103 -2.97 -2.20 17.36
CA TYR A 103 -2.82 -1.36 18.56
C TYR A 103 -3.07 0.12 18.25
N TRP A 104 -2.49 0.64 17.16
CA TRP A 104 -2.75 2.00 16.69
C TRP A 104 -4.25 2.24 16.45
N PHE A 105 -4.95 1.31 15.79
CA PHE A 105 -6.38 1.44 15.54
C PHE A 105 -7.21 1.56 16.83
N PHE A 106 -6.95 0.69 17.82
CA PHE A 106 -7.69 0.72 19.08
C PHE A 106 -7.33 1.92 19.96
N GLU A 107 -6.11 2.46 19.86
CA GLU A 107 -5.69 3.75 20.46
C GLU A 107 -6.50 4.95 19.88
N GLN A 108 -7.09 4.76 18.68
CA GLN A 108 -8.19 5.52 18.08
C GLN A 108 -9.30 5.99 19.03
N GLU A 109 -9.77 5.03 19.84
CA GLU A 109 -11.02 5.13 20.58
C GLU A 109 -12.16 5.65 19.69
N HIS A 110 -12.32 5.06 18.49
CA HIS A 110 -13.43 5.38 17.60
C HIS A 110 -14.76 5.05 18.30
N PRO A 111 -15.81 5.90 18.23
CA PRO A 111 -17.10 5.63 18.87
C PRO A 111 -17.78 4.36 18.36
N ARG A 112 -17.57 3.99 17.08
CA ARG A 112 -18.05 2.74 16.48
C ARG A 112 -16.88 2.01 15.80
N PRO A 113 -16.03 1.30 16.55
CA PRO A 113 -14.83 0.66 15.99
C PRO A 113 -15.18 -0.48 15.00
N GLN A 114 -16.41 -0.98 14.99
CA GLN A 114 -16.87 -1.99 14.03
C GLN A 114 -17.21 -1.44 12.62
N HIS A 115 -17.28 -0.11 12.45
CA HIS A 115 -17.53 0.52 11.14
C HIS A 115 -16.29 1.30 10.73
N TRP A 116 -15.25 0.53 10.43
CA TRP A 116 -13.96 1.00 9.93
C TRP A 116 -13.44 0.01 8.88
N ASN A 117 -13.95 0.17 7.67
CA ASN A 117 -13.88 -0.84 6.63
C ASN A 117 -13.02 -0.39 5.47
N GLN A 118 -12.70 -1.33 4.58
CA GLN A 118 -12.38 -1.04 3.20
C GLN A 118 -13.41 -1.72 2.32
N SER A 119 -13.73 -1.11 1.17
CA SER A 119 -14.68 -1.71 0.25
C SER A 119 -14.37 -1.44 -1.22
N MET A 120 -14.92 -2.31 -2.06
CA MET A 120 -14.91 -2.16 -3.51
C MET A 120 -16.31 -2.37 -4.06
N LEU A 121 -16.73 -1.48 -4.95
CA LEU A 121 -17.84 -1.75 -5.85
C LEU A 121 -17.27 -2.14 -7.20
N LEU A 122 -17.65 -3.32 -7.68
CA LEU A 122 -17.13 -3.91 -8.89
C LEU A 122 -18.29 -4.12 -9.86
N ARG A 123 -18.17 -3.61 -11.09
CA ARG A 123 -19.02 -4.05 -12.20
C ARG A 123 -18.55 -5.42 -12.65
N VAL A 124 -19.48 -6.34 -12.85
CA VAL A 124 -19.16 -7.67 -13.34
C VAL A 124 -19.29 -7.70 -14.86
N ARG A 125 -18.31 -8.31 -15.53
CA ARG A 125 -18.26 -8.40 -16.99
C ARG A 125 -19.35 -9.29 -17.58
N GLU A 126 -19.69 -10.36 -16.87
CA GLU A 126 -20.70 -11.34 -17.24
C GLU A 126 -21.54 -11.69 -16.01
N ARG A 127 -22.77 -12.16 -16.23
CA ARG A 127 -23.64 -12.59 -15.13
C ARG A 127 -22.99 -13.77 -14.39
N LEU A 128 -22.93 -13.68 -13.07
CA LEU A 128 -22.38 -14.73 -12.23
C LEU A 128 -23.45 -15.76 -11.88
N ASP A 129 -23.02 -17.01 -11.76
CA ASP A 129 -23.78 -18.02 -11.04
C ASP A 129 -23.61 -17.76 -9.54
N VAL A 130 -24.73 -17.52 -8.85
CA VAL A 130 -24.76 -17.18 -7.43
C VAL A 130 -24.25 -18.31 -6.56
N GLY A 131 -24.53 -19.57 -6.91
CA GLY A 131 -24.07 -20.73 -6.16
C GLY A 131 -22.55 -20.88 -6.27
N LEU A 132 -22.01 -20.74 -7.48
CA LEU A 132 -20.55 -20.75 -7.69
C LEU A 132 -19.86 -19.57 -6.98
N LEU A 133 -20.48 -18.39 -6.96
CA LEU A 133 -19.96 -17.24 -6.23
C LEU A 133 -19.93 -17.50 -4.72
N GLU A 134 -21.01 -18.04 -4.14
CA GLU A 134 -21.08 -18.37 -2.72
C GLU A 134 -20.02 -19.40 -2.32
N GLU A 135 -19.86 -20.47 -3.12
CA GLU A 135 -18.83 -21.48 -2.89
C GLU A 135 -17.40 -20.91 -3.08
N ALA A 136 -17.19 -20.02 -4.03
CA ALA A 136 -15.90 -19.35 -4.22
C ALA A 136 -15.53 -18.50 -2.99
N LEU A 137 -16.47 -17.72 -2.47
CA LEU A 137 -16.28 -16.92 -1.25
C LEU A 137 -15.98 -17.79 -0.03
N LEU A 138 -16.64 -18.96 0.09
CA LEU A 138 -16.34 -19.93 1.15
C LEU A 138 -14.92 -20.51 1.03
N ASN A 139 -14.44 -20.78 -0.18
CA ASN A 139 -13.05 -21.22 -0.39
C ASN A 139 -12.05 -20.13 0.03
N LEU A 140 -12.33 -18.86 -0.27
CA LEU A 140 -11.51 -17.74 0.19
C LEU A 140 -11.49 -17.64 1.72
N LEU A 141 -12.64 -17.75 2.38
CA LEU A 141 -12.72 -17.74 3.85
C LEU A 141 -11.93 -18.90 4.47
N LYS A 142 -11.92 -20.08 3.87
CA LYS A 142 -11.12 -21.23 4.33
C LYS A 142 -9.62 -21.01 4.15
N HIS A 143 -9.24 -20.39 3.03
CA HIS A 143 -7.84 -20.18 2.67
C HIS A 143 -7.20 -19.00 3.41
N HIS A 144 -7.89 -17.88 3.53
CA HIS A 144 -7.36 -16.63 4.10
C HIS A 144 -7.75 -16.45 5.56
N ASP A 145 -6.87 -16.88 6.45
CA ASP A 145 -7.18 -17.06 7.86
C ASP A 145 -7.62 -15.78 8.60
N ALA A 146 -7.07 -14.62 8.25
CA ALA A 146 -7.38 -13.35 8.92
C ALA A 146 -8.84 -12.91 8.74
N LEU A 147 -9.51 -13.30 7.65
CA LEU A 147 -10.92 -12.95 7.40
C LEU A 147 -11.88 -13.50 8.47
N ARG A 148 -11.41 -14.47 9.27
CA ARG A 148 -12.17 -15.14 10.33
C ARG A 148 -11.81 -14.65 11.73
N PHE A 149 -11.04 -13.58 11.85
CA PHE A 149 -10.72 -13.00 13.15
C PHE A 149 -11.96 -12.45 13.87
N ARG A 150 -11.87 -12.43 15.19
CA ARG A 150 -12.80 -11.82 16.13
C ARG A 150 -12.01 -10.98 17.12
N TYR A 151 -12.62 -9.89 17.57
CA TYR A 151 -12.04 -8.97 18.52
C TYR A 151 -12.99 -8.73 19.69
N GLU A 152 -12.45 -8.82 20.90
CA GLU A 152 -13.18 -8.61 22.14
C GLU A 152 -12.50 -7.52 22.94
N GLN A 153 -13.28 -6.51 23.37
CA GLN A 153 -12.82 -5.55 24.35
C GLN A 153 -13.03 -6.12 25.75
N LEU A 154 -11.93 -6.26 26.50
CA LEU A 154 -11.94 -6.73 27.88
C LEU A 154 -12.36 -5.63 28.86
N PRO A 155 -12.72 -5.98 30.12
CA PRO A 155 -13.10 -5.00 31.14
C PRO A 155 -12.05 -3.93 31.47
N ASN A 156 -10.76 -4.19 31.17
CA ASN A 156 -9.66 -3.24 31.35
C ASN A 156 -9.44 -2.32 30.12
N ALA A 157 -10.40 -2.27 29.20
CA ALA A 157 -10.36 -1.53 27.93
C ALA A 157 -9.29 -2.01 26.92
N THR A 158 -8.57 -3.10 27.20
CA THR A 158 -7.68 -3.73 26.21
C THR A 158 -8.45 -4.65 25.27
N TRP A 159 -7.89 -4.89 24.09
CA TRP A 159 -8.51 -5.73 23.07
C TRP A 159 -7.78 -7.06 22.94
N LYS A 160 -8.53 -8.13 22.71
CA LYS A 160 -8.02 -9.45 22.31
C LYS A 160 -8.45 -9.78 20.89
N GLN A 161 -7.59 -10.50 20.18
CA GLN A 161 -7.86 -11.06 18.86
C GLN A 161 -7.77 -12.57 18.90
N ARG A 162 -8.69 -13.25 18.21
CA ARG A 162 -8.67 -14.71 18.04
C ARG A 162 -9.19 -15.11 16.67
N ASN A 163 -8.82 -16.31 16.23
CA ASN A 163 -9.34 -16.95 15.02
C ASN A 163 -10.26 -18.13 15.40
N GLU A 164 -11.53 -18.05 15.05
CA GLU A 164 -12.56 -19.05 15.39
C GLU A 164 -12.50 -20.32 14.53
N GLY A 165 -11.59 -20.39 13.54
CA GLY A 165 -11.62 -21.45 12.53
C GLY A 165 -12.72 -21.22 11.49
N ILE A 166 -13.14 -22.28 10.80
CA ILE A 166 -14.08 -22.15 9.67
C ILE A 166 -15.50 -21.95 10.20
N ASP A 167 -16.08 -20.80 9.86
CA ASP A 167 -17.50 -20.50 10.01
C ASP A 167 -18.18 -20.67 8.64
N GLU A 168 -19.25 -21.47 8.57
CA GLU A 168 -20.02 -21.71 7.35
C GLU A 168 -21.14 -20.68 7.14
N GLN A 169 -21.20 -19.63 7.97
CA GLN A 169 -22.10 -18.50 7.73
C GLN A 169 -21.86 -17.89 6.35
N SER A 170 -22.94 -17.83 5.56
CA SER A 170 -22.89 -17.15 4.26
C SER A 170 -22.58 -15.67 4.45
N VAL A 171 -21.60 -15.21 3.69
CA VAL A 171 -21.20 -13.80 3.59
C VAL A 171 -21.81 -13.11 2.38
N LEU A 172 -22.59 -13.84 1.56
CA LEU A 172 -23.18 -13.34 0.33
C LEU A 172 -24.65 -12.95 0.54
N ARG A 173 -24.98 -11.72 0.14
CA ARG A 173 -26.35 -11.23 0.02
C ARG A 173 -26.64 -10.97 -1.46
N VAL A 174 -27.78 -11.44 -1.96
CA VAL A 174 -28.21 -11.16 -3.35
C VAL A 174 -29.39 -10.21 -3.33
N VAL A 175 -29.25 -9.09 -4.03
CA VAL A 175 -30.31 -8.10 -4.22
C VAL A 175 -30.67 -8.09 -5.70
N LYS A 176 -31.90 -8.49 -6.01
CA LYS A 176 -32.40 -8.55 -7.38
C LYS A 176 -33.14 -7.26 -7.72
N ARG A 177 -32.87 -6.71 -8.88
CA ARG A 177 -33.62 -5.58 -9.41
C ARG A 177 -35.08 -5.99 -9.65
N ASN A 178 -36.00 -5.19 -9.11
CA ASN A 178 -37.44 -5.28 -9.40
C ASN A 178 -37.77 -4.39 -10.62
N ASP A 179 -39.05 -4.11 -10.89
CA ASP A 179 -39.48 -3.19 -11.96
C ASP A 179 -39.10 -1.70 -11.72
N ALA A 180 -38.13 -1.44 -10.85
CA ALA A 180 -37.61 -0.12 -10.56
C ALA A 180 -36.87 0.47 -11.78
N ASP A 181 -37.07 1.77 -12.01
CA ASP A 181 -36.23 2.52 -12.94
C ASP A 181 -34.78 2.62 -12.45
N GLN A 182 -33.89 3.17 -13.29
CA GLN A 182 -32.46 3.22 -12.96
C GLN A 182 -32.17 4.09 -11.72
N GLN A 183 -32.94 5.15 -11.49
CA GLN A 183 -32.70 6.06 -10.38
C GLN A 183 -33.10 5.41 -9.06
N ALA A 184 -34.28 4.80 -9.00
CA ALA A 184 -34.73 4.02 -7.85
C ALA A 184 -33.81 2.83 -7.59
N TRP A 185 -33.30 2.17 -8.64
CA TRP A 185 -32.35 1.07 -8.48
C TRP A 185 -31.00 1.53 -7.89
N ASN A 186 -30.47 2.66 -8.36
CA ASN A 186 -29.25 3.24 -7.78
C ASN A 186 -29.46 3.61 -6.30
N GLN A 187 -30.65 4.07 -5.91
CA GLN A 187 -30.96 4.33 -4.50
C GLN A 187 -30.92 3.03 -3.67
N VAL A 188 -31.52 1.95 -4.16
CA VAL A 188 -31.46 0.63 -3.48
C VAL A 188 -30.02 0.15 -3.35
N ILE A 189 -29.19 0.29 -4.39
CA ILE A 189 -27.76 -0.06 -4.31
C ILE A 189 -27.06 0.73 -3.20
N GLN A 190 -27.26 2.05 -3.15
CA GLN A 190 -26.64 2.90 -2.13
C GLN A 190 -27.10 2.52 -0.71
N GLU A 191 -28.41 2.30 -0.52
CA GLU A 191 -28.97 1.90 0.79
C GLU A 191 -28.41 0.55 1.26
N GLU A 192 -28.32 -0.44 0.39
CA GLU A 192 -27.75 -1.76 0.70
C GLU A 192 -26.24 -1.69 0.99
N MET A 193 -25.51 -0.82 0.29
CA MET A 193 -24.10 -0.54 0.59
C MET A 193 -23.95 0.08 2.00
N ASP A 194 -24.75 1.08 2.33
CA ASP A 194 -24.69 1.77 3.63
C ASP A 194 -25.07 0.82 4.79
N ILE A 195 -26.11 0.00 4.60
CA ILE A 195 -26.51 -1.04 5.57
C ILE A 195 -25.35 -2.02 5.78
N THR A 196 -24.74 -2.49 4.69
CA THR A 196 -23.65 -3.49 4.76
C THR A 196 -22.45 -2.94 5.52
N GLN A 197 -22.02 -1.72 5.20
CA GLN A 197 -20.91 -1.03 5.87
C GLN A 197 -21.12 -0.90 7.39
N ALA A 198 -22.33 -0.56 7.82
CA ALA A 198 -22.65 -0.34 9.24
C ALA A 198 -22.93 -1.63 10.04
N SER A 199 -22.86 -2.81 9.42
CA SER A 199 -23.41 -4.06 9.97
C SER A 199 -22.40 -5.04 10.57
N PHE A 200 -21.11 -4.70 10.61
CA PHE A 200 -20.11 -5.58 11.21
C PHE A 200 -20.21 -5.61 12.73
N ASN A 201 -19.82 -6.75 13.29
CA ASN A 201 -19.66 -6.96 14.72
C ASN A 201 -18.30 -7.57 14.97
N LEU A 202 -17.43 -6.85 15.69
CA LEU A 202 -16.07 -7.30 15.95
C LEU A 202 -16.02 -8.58 16.80
N LEU A 203 -16.95 -8.76 17.74
CA LEU A 203 -16.98 -9.89 18.67
C LEU A 203 -17.44 -11.20 18.01
N THR A 204 -18.46 -11.13 17.16
CA THR A 204 -19.11 -12.32 16.57
C THR A 204 -18.80 -12.52 15.10
N GLY A 205 -18.32 -11.49 14.39
CA GLY A 205 -18.11 -11.48 12.95
C GLY A 205 -19.38 -11.81 12.15
N PRO A 206 -19.25 -12.24 10.88
CA PRO A 206 -18.02 -12.24 10.08
C PRO A 206 -17.51 -10.81 9.81
N LEU A 207 -16.23 -10.66 9.43
CA LEU A 207 -15.60 -9.36 9.11
C LEU A 207 -15.45 -9.11 7.61
N MET A 208 -16.14 -9.91 6.81
CA MET A 208 -16.26 -9.78 5.37
C MET A 208 -17.72 -10.00 4.97
N LYS A 209 -18.24 -9.15 4.09
CA LYS A 209 -19.57 -9.25 3.50
C LYS A 209 -19.51 -8.91 2.01
N VAL A 210 -20.38 -9.55 1.23
CA VAL A 210 -20.49 -9.35 -0.21
C VAL A 210 -21.95 -9.18 -0.57
N VAL A 211 -22.27 -8.15 -1.34
CA VAL A 211 -23.60 -7.93 -1.92
C VAL A 211 -23.51 -8.04 -3.43
N TYR A 212 -24.23 -9.00 -4.01
CA TYR A 212 -24.39 -9.13 -5.45
C TYR A 212 -25.70 -8.48 -5.89
N PHE A 213 -25.60 -7.44 -6.69
CA PHE A 213 -26.69 -6.71 -7.30
C PHE A 213 -26.96 -7.29 -8.70
N ASP A 214 -28.02 -8.07 -8.83
CA ASP A 214 -28.48 -8.66 -10.10
C ASP A 214 -29.35 -7.62 -10.82
N ASP A 215 -28.82 -7.01 -11.88
CA ASP A 215 -29.47 -5.99 -12.70
C ASP A 215 -30.33 -6.63 -13.83
N GLY A 216 -30.59 -7.94 -13.72
CA GLY A 216 -31.47 -8.68 -14.62
C GLY A 216 -30.96 -8.69 -16.07
N SER A 217 -31.84 -8.37 -17.02
CA SER A 217 -31.49 -8.38 -18.44
C SER A 217 -30.62 -7.20 -18.89
N ASN A 218 -30.31 -6.25 -18.01
CA ASN A 218 -29.53 -5.07 -18.37
C ASN A 218 -28.02 -5.33 -18.46
N GLY A 219 -27.54 -6.45 -17.92
CA GLY A 219 -26.14 -6.85 -17.98
C GLY A 219 -25.18 -5.90 -17.25
N ASN A 220 -25.67 -5.21 -16.22
CA ASN A 220 -24.94 -4.23 -15.42
C ASN A 220 -24.80 -4.68 -13.96
N ASP A 221 -24.66 -5.98 -13.74
CA ASP A 221 -24.54 -6.58 -12.42
C ASP A 221 -23.33 -6.01 -11.67
N ARG A 222 -23.48 -5.86 -10.35
CA ARG A 222 -22.45 -5.29 -9.49
C ARG A 222 -22.19 -6.19 -8.30
N LEU A 223 -20.94 -6.23 -7.86
CA LEU A 223 -20.49 -6.89 -6.65
C LEU A 223 -19.93 -5.83 -5.71
N PHE A 224 -20.58 -5.62 -4.57
CA PHE A 224 -20.06 -4.80 -3.49
C PHE A 224 -19.39 -5.68 -2.46
N TRP A 225 -18.07 -5.58 -2.33
CA TRP A 225 -17.28 -6.35 -1.39
C TRP A 225 -16.78 -5.44 -0.28
N THR A 226 -17.15 -5.74 0.96
CA THR A 226 -16.77 -4.98 2.16
C THR A 226 -16.02 -5.88 3.13
N ILE A 227 -14.89 -5.40 3.64
CA ILE A 227 -14.09 -6.11 4.64
C ILE A 227 -13.67 -5.11 5.72
N HIS A 228 -13.74 -5.51 7.00
CA HIS A 228 -13.26 -4.68 8.09
C HIS A 228 -11.74 -4.46 7.97
N HIS A 229 -11.25 -3.23 8.14
CA HIS A 229 -9.85 -2.90 7.85
C HIS A 229 -8.85 -3.64 8.75
N LEU A 230 -9.27 -4.05 9.96
CA LEU A 230 -8.47 -4.90 10.87
C LEU A 230 -7.92 -6.20 10.25
N VAL A 231 -8.55 -6.69 9.17
CA VAL A 231 -8.22 -7.98 8.55
C VAL A 231 -7.85 -7.88 7.06
N VAL A 232 -7.67 -6.66 6.54
CA VAL A 232 -7.33 -6.43 5.13
C VAL A 232 -6.49 -5.17 4.95
N ASP A 233 -5.65 -5.17 3.92
CA ASP A 233 -4.91 -4.01 3.43
C ASP A 233 -4.85 -3.98 1.89
N GLY A 234 -4.19 -2.97 1.33
CA GLY A 234 -4.09 -2.79 -0.13
C GLY A 234 -3.40 -3.95 -0.86
N VAL A 235 -2.48 -4.67 -0.23
CA VAL A 235 -1.84 -5.87 -0.82
C VAL A 235 -2.81 -7.05 -0.75
N SER A 236 -3.51 -7.21 0.37
CA SER A 236 -4.53 -8.23 0.58
C SER A 236 -5.65 -8.16 -0.45
N TRP A 237 -6.11 -6.96 -0.80
CA TRP A 237 -7.13 -6.80 -1.86
C TRP A 237 -6.70 -7.38 -3.21
N ARG A 238 -5.40 -7.27 -3.57
CA ARG A 238 -4.88 -7.82 -4.82
C ARG A 238 -4.92 -9.35 -4.80
N ILE A 239 -4.49 -9.94 -3.69
CA ILE A 239 -4.54 -11.39 -3.45
C ILE A 239 -5.98 -11.90 -3.50
N LEU A 240 -6.90 -11.23 -2.80
CA LEU A 240 -8.31 -11.61 -2.71
C LEU A 240 -9.03 -11.53 -4.06
N LEU A 241 -8.77 -10.51 -4.87
CA LEU A 241 -9.36 -10.38 -6.20
C LEU A 241 -8.82 -11.43 -7.18
N GLU A 242 -7.51 -11.68 -7.15
CA GLU A 242 -6.87 -12.73 -7.94
C GLU A 242 -7.47 -14.11 -7.61
N ASP A 243 -7.56 -14.43 -6.32
CA ASP A 243 -8.07 -15.71 -5.83
C ASP A 243 -9.56 -15.88 -6.10
N LEU A 244 -10.38 -14.84 -5.90
CA LEU A 244 -11.81 -14.90 -6.20
C LEU A 244 -12.04 -15.22 -7.68
N GLN A 245 -11.32 -14.54 -8.57
CA GLN A 245 -11.43 -14.78 -10.01
C GLN A 245 -10.93 -16.18 -10.38
N ALA A 246 -9.80 -16.63 -9.82
CA ALA A 246 -9.23 -17.94 -10.10
C ALA A 246 -10.17 -19.07 -9.67
N VAL A 247 -10.66 -19.03 -8.42
CA VAL A 247 -11.56 -20.04 -7.87
C VAL A 247 -12.86 -20.09 -8.66
N TYR A 248 -13.49 -18.92 -8.89
CA TYR A 248 -14.75 -18.86 -9.64
C TYR A 248 -14.59 -19.44 -11.06
N ASN A 249 -13.50 -19.11 -11.77
CA ASN A 249 -13.24 -19.62 -13.11
C ASN A 249 -12.94 -21.12 -13.14
N GLN A 250 -12.17 -21.64 -12.17
CA GLN A 250 -11.93 -23.08 -12.04
C GLN A 250 -13.24 -23.83 -11.86
N MET A 251 -14.11 -23.35 -10.96
CA MET A 251 -15.41 -23.97 -10.70
C MET A 251 -16.35 -23.89 -11.90
N LYS A 252 -16.42 -22.73 -12.57
CA LYS A 252 -17.21 -22.54 -13.80
C LYS A 252 -16.78 -23.49 -14.93
N GLN A 253 -15.52 -23.93 -14.93
CA GLN A 253 -14.95 -24.86 -15.90
C GLN A 253 -14.98 -26.32 -15.40
N ASP A 254 -15.71 -26.62 -14.31
CA ASP A 254 -15.75 -27.93 -13.64
C ASP A 254 -14.35 -28.46 -13.25
N GLN A 255 -13.39 -27.56 -13.03
CA GLN A 255 -12.05 -27.90 -12.57
C GLN A 255 -12.01 -27.96 -11.05
N LYS A 256 -11.12 -28.82 -10.51
CA LYS A 256 -10.87 -28.88 -9.08
C LYS A 256 -10.28 -27.55 -8.61
N VAL A 257 -10.92 -26.94 -7.60
CA VAL A 257 -10.41 -25.72 -6.95
C VAL A 257 -9.02 -25.95 -6.38
N GLN A 258 -8.07 -25.15 -6.84
CA GLN A 258 -6.69 -25.12 -6.37
C GLN A 258 -6.24 -23.67 -6.27
N LEU A 259 -6.11 -23.20 -5.04
CA LEU A 259 -5.43 -21.94 -4.71
C LEU A 259 -3.92 -22.19 -4.56
N PRO A 260 -3.08 -21.15 -4.77
CA PRO A 260 -1.67 -21.20 -4.39
C PRO A 260 -1.49 -21.63 -2.94
N ALA A 261 -0.34 -22.23 -2.60
CA ALA A 261 -0.04 -22.57 -1.21
C ALA A 261 -0.06 -21.33 -0.31
N LYS A 262 -0.51 -21.49 0.93
CA LYS A 262 -0.47 -20.41 1.93
C LYS A 262 0.99 -20.03 2.21
N SER A 263 1.22 -18.74 2.41
CA SER A 263 2.44 -18.19 3.02
C SER A 263 2.32 -18.14 4.55
N THR A 264 3.29 -17.56 5.26
CA THR A 264 3.29 -17.48 6.74
C THR A 264 1.99 -16.89 7.25
N SER A 265 1.29 -17.60 8.14
CA SER A 265 -0.01 -17.14 8.65
C SER A 265 0.12 -15.83 9.41
N PHE A 266 -0.94 -15.01 9.44
CA PHE A 266 -0.94 -13.77 10.24
C PHE A 266 -0.70 -14.05 11.73
N LYS A 267 -1.17 -15.22 12.22
CA LYS A 267 -0.94 -15.64 13.60
C LYS A 267 0.55 -15.87 13.88
N GLU A 268 1.18 -16.71 13.07
CA GLU A 268 2.61 -16.99 13.19
C GLU A 268 3.44 -15.71 13.03
N TRP A 269 3.09 -14.85 12.07
CA TRP A 269 3.70 -13.53 11.91
C TRP A 269 3.61 -12.71 13.20
N SER A 270 2.43 -12.59 13.78
CA SER A 270 2.22 -11.78 14.98
C SER A 270 2.96 -12.34 16.20
N GLU A 271 2.99 -13.66 16.38
CA GLU A 271 3.76 -14.34 17.43
C GLU A 271 5.27 -14.11 17.26
N ARG A 272 5.78 -14.26 16.03
CA ARG A 272 7.19 -13.98 15.72
C ARG A 272 7.54 -12.50 15.87
N LEU A 273 6.64 -11.59 15.52
CA LEU A 273 6.84 -10.15 15.69
C LEU A 273 6.89 -9.75 17.16
N GLN A 274 6.05 -10.37 17.99
CA GLN A 274 6.10 -10.22 19.45
C GLN A 274 7.44 -10.72 20.00
N ALA A 275 7.86 -11.93 19.62
CA ALA A 275 9.16 -12.47 20.03
C ALA A 275 10.35 -11.63 19.54
N TYR A 276 10.26 -11.10 18.31
CA TYR A 276 11.27 -10.19 17.76
C TYR A 276 11.36 -8.88 18.55
N SER A 277 10.23 -8.35 19.03
CA SER A 277 10.21 -7.15 19.88
C SER A 277 10.88 -7.36 21.25
N GLU A 278 10.94 -8.60 21.71
CA GLU A 278 11.60 -9.01 22.96
C GLU A 278 13.08 -9.38 22.75
N SER A 279 13.48 -9.62 21.49
CA SER A 279 14.87 -9.82 21.10
C SER A 279 15.58 -8.48 20.89
N ASP A 280 16.91 -8.46 21.04
CA ASP A 280 17.69 -7.21 20.93
C ASP A 280 17.69 -6.68 19.49
N LEU A 281 16.66 -5.87 19.15
CA LEU A 281 16.73 -4.90 18.06
C LEU A 281 18.08 -4.17 18.14
N SER A 282 18.74 -4.01 16.99
CA SER A 282 20.09 -3.44 16.98
C SER A 282 20.10 -2.05 17.64
N LYS A 283 21.21 -1.74 18.33
CA LYS A 283 21.37 -0.43 18.97
C LYS A 283 21.20 0.72 17.98
N GLU A 284 21.66 0.56 16.74
CA GLU A 284 21.53 1.56 15.68
C GLU A 284 20.06 1.87 15.34
N VAL A 285 19.21 0.84 15.27
CA VAL A 285 17.76 1.00 15.05
C VAL A 285 17.12 1.76 16.22
N LYS A 286 17.44 1.36 17.45
CA LYS A 286 16.91 2.02 18.66
C LYS A 286 17.34 3.48 18.75
N ASP A 287 18.63 3.75 18.56
CA ASP A 287 19.19 5.10 18.60
C ASP A 287 18.55 6.00 17.52
N TYR A 288 18.33 5.48 16.31
CA TYR A 288 17.63 6.21 15.25
C TYR A 288 16.22 6.64 15.66
N TRP A 289 15.42 5.72 16.20
CA TRP A 289 14.02 6.01 16.57
C TRP A 289 13.90 6.85 17.85
N HIS A 290 14.83 6.73 18.80
CA HIS A 290 14.92 7.66 19.91
C HIS A 290 15.18 9.09 19.42
N GLU A 291 16.14 9.28 18.51
CA GLU A 291 16.41 10.59 17.90
C GLU A 291 15.16 11.13 17.18
N GLN A 292 14.46 10.29 16.40
CA GLN A 292 13.25 10.75 15.71
C GLN A 292 12.12 11.12 16.68
N ALA A 293 11.93 10.37 17.76
CA ALA A 293 10.87 10.64 18.75
C ALA A 293 11.10 11.95 19.53
N GLU A 294 12.37 12.38 19.67
CA GLU A 294 12.72 13.65 20.32
C GLU A 294 12.54 14.87 19.40
N LYS A 295 12.45 14.68 18.08
CA LYS A 295 12.30 15.80 17.14
C LYS A 295 10.98 16.51 17.35
N GLN A 296 10.99 17.83 17.14
CA GLN A 296 9.78 18.63 17.18
C GLN A 296 8.88 18.26 16.00
N VAL A 297 7.62 17.93 16.30
CA VAL A 297 6.61 17.69 15.26
C VAL A 297 6.14 19.01 14.66
N MET A 298 6.41 19.20 13.38
CA MET A 298 5.95 20.37 12.62
C MET A 298 4.51 20.15 12.16
N THR A 299 3.63 21.12 12.47
CA THR A 299 2.22 21.10 12.08
C THR A 299 1.92 22.16 11.03
N ILE A 300 0.98 21.86 10.14
CA ILE A 300 0.50 22.82 9.15
C ILE A 300 -0.45 23.82 9.81
N PRO A 301 -0.35 25.13 9.49
CA PRO A 301 -1.30 26.13 9.96
C PRO A 301 -2.74 25.80 9.54
N MET A 302 -3.66 25.79 10.51
CA MET A 302 -5.09 25.61 10.26
C MET A 302 -5.74 26.95 9.90
N ASP A 303 -6.73 26.92 9.00
CA ASP A 303 -7.50 28.13 8.63
C ASP A 303 -8.49 28.54 9.73
N TYR A 304 -8.95 27.56 10.51
CA TYR A 304 -9.97 27.74 11.54
C TYR A 304 -9.50 27.20 12.91
N PRO A 305 -10.05 27.71 14.02
CA PRO A 305 -9.71 27.23 15.36
C PRO A 305 -9.97 25.72 15.52
N ILE A 306 -9.20 25.08 16.40
CA ILE A 306 -9.31 23.64 16.67
C ILE A 306 -10.72 23.33 17.19
N GLN A 307 -11.44 22.53 16.42
CA GLN A 307 -12.72 21.92 16.80
C GLN A 307 -12.61 20.41 16.68
N GLU A 308 -13.45 19.68 17.42
CA GLU A 308 -13.58 18.24 17.23
C GLU A 308 -14.06 17.93 15.80
N THR A 309 -13.26 17.12 15.11
CA THR A 309 -13.51 16.68 13.74
C THR A 309 -14.01 15.24 13.74
N THR A 310 -14.89 14.95 12.79
CA THR A 310 -15.42 13.60 12.55
C THR A 310 -15.33 13.28 11.06
N GLU A 311 -15.47 12.01 10.67
CA GLU A 311 -15.53 11.57 9.27
C GLU A 311 -16.61 12.32 8.48
N ALA A 312 -17.75 12.64 9.08
CA ALA A 312 -18.79 13.47 8.45
C ALA A 312 -18.31 14.89 8.06
N SER A 313 -17.28 15.40 8.73
CA SER A 313 -16.69 16.71 8.43
C SER A 313 -15.62 16.67 7.34
N ILE A 314 -15.22 15.48 6.90
CA ILE A 314 -14.21 15.30 5.85
C ILE A 314 -14.78 15.72 4.49
N ASP A 315 -13.98 16.47 3.77
CA ASP A 315 -14.14 16.80 2.35
C ASP A 315 -12.88 16.36 1.62
N GLN A 316 -12.95 16.35 0.29
CA GLN A 316 -11.84 15.91 -0.52
C GLN A 316 -11.57 16.80 -1.73
N VAL A 317 -10.29 16.86 -2.08
CA VAL A 317 -9.79 17.40 -3.35
C VAL A 317 -9.02 16.31 -4.06
N THR A 318 -9.26 16.15 -5.36
CA THR A 318 -8.50 15.23 -6.20
C THR A 318 -7.67 16.02 -7.20
N ILE A 319 -6.38 15.69 -7.28
CA ILE A 319 -5.47 16.13 -8.34
C ILE A 319 -5.02 14.91 -9.15
N THR A 320 -4.61 15.13 -10.40
CA THR A 320 -4.28 14.03 -11.32
C THR A 320 -3.17 14.45 -12.27
N LEU A 321 -2.14 13.60 -12.40
CA LEU A 321 -1.17 13.69 -13.49
C LEU A 321 -1.70 12.98 -14.74
N GLY A 322 -1.40 13.51 -15.91
CA GLY A 322 -1.71 12.87 -17.19
C GLY A 322 -1.01 11.52 -17.35
N VAL A 323 -1.39 10.77 -18.38
CA VAL A 323 -0.80 9.45 -18.66
C VAL A 323 0.69 9.58 -18.96
N GLU A 324 1.05 10.55 -19.79
CA GLU A 324 2.42 10.83 -20.20
C GLU A 324 3.27 11.28 -19.01
N GLU A 325 2.74 12.18 -18.17
CA GLU A 325 3.42 12.66 -16.96
C GLU A 325 3.60 11.53 -15.93
N THR A 326 2.59 10.68 -15.77
CA THR A 326 2.65 9.53 -14.87
C THR A 326 3.67 8.51 -15.35
N HIS A 327 3.72 8.24 -16.65
CA HIS A 327 4.74 7.38 -17.24
C HIS A 327 6.15 7.92 -17.00
N ALA A 328 6.38 9.21 -17.26
CA ALA A 328 7.67 9.83 -17.03
C ALA A 328 8.07 9.80 -15.54
N LEU A 329 7.10 10.03 -14.62
CA LEU A 329 7.33 9.94 -13.19
C LEU A 329 7.73 8.53 -12.73
N LEU A 330 7.09 7.48 -13.29
CA LEU A 330 7.29 6.10 -12.86
C LEU A 330 8.47 5.41 -13.54
N GLN A 331 8.88 5.85 -14.73
CA GLN A 331 9.92 5.18 -15.52
C GLN A 331 11.15 6.08 -15.76
N GLU A 332 10.94 7.31 -16.25
CA GLU A 332 12.04 8.19 -16.66
C GLU A 332 12.77 8.83 -15.47
N VAL A 333 12.04 9.28 -14.44
CA VAL A 333 12.62 9.89 -13.25
C VAL A 333 13.47 8.90 -12.45
N PRO A 334 12.99 7.68 -12.11
CA PRO A 334 13.83 6.66 -11.47
C PRO A 334 15.08 6.32 -12.28
N MET A 335 14.96 6.19 -13.61
CA MET A 335 16.10 5.92 -14.50
C MET A 335 17.14 7.05 -14.48
N THR A 336 16.70 8.30 -14.47
CA THR A 336 17.59 9.47 -14.54
C THR A 336 18.24 9.79 -13.21
N HIS A 337 17.57 9.48 -12.10
CA HIS A 337 17.91 9.98 -10.77
C HIS A 337 18.12 8.88 -9.71
N LYS A 338 17.95 7.60 -10.05
CA LYS A 338 18.00 6.45 -9.13
C LYS A 338 17.12 6.66 -7.90
N THR A 339 15.88 7.09 -8.12
CA THR A 339 14.94 7.40 -7.06
C THR A 339 13.91 6.30 -6.84
N ARG A 340 13.33 6.29 -5.65
CA ARG A 340 12.10 5.56 -5.31
C ARG A 340 10.92 6.51 -5.41
N ILE A 341 9.73 5.98 -5.70
CA ILE A 341 8.53 6.81 -5.89
C ILE A 341 8.24 7.71 -4.67
N ASN A 342 8.30 7.17 -3.45
CA ASN A 342 8.07 7.96 -2.23
C ASN A 342 9.10 9.09 -2.05
N GLU A 343 10.34 8.95 -2.54
CA GLU A 343 11.32 10.04 -2.49
C GLU A 343 10.84 11.22 -3.35
N VAL A 344 10.41 10.95 -4.57
CA VAL A 344 9.91 11.99 -5.50
C VAL A 344 8.61 12.62 -5.00
N LEU A 345 7.66 11.80 -4.54
CA LEU A 345 6.36 12.26 -4.08
C LEU A 345 6.47 13.13 -2.81
N LEU A 346 7.30 12.71 -1.85
CA LEU A 346 7.51 13.47 -0.62
C LEU A 346 8.33 14.74 -0.87
N THR A 347 9.28 14.74 -1.81
CA THR A 347 9.93 15.99 -2.25
C THR A 347 8.90 16.99 -2.77
N ALA A 348 8.02 16.57 -3.67
CA ALA A 348 6.97 17.45 -4.21
C ALA A 348 6.01 17.95 -3.12
N LEU A 349 5.64 17.09 -2.17
CA LEU A 349 4.80 17.46 -1.03
C LEU A 349 5.44 18.57 -0.17
N VAL A 350 6.69 18.37 0.25
CA VAL A 350 7.38 19.32 1.14
C VAL A 350 7.66 20.65 0.42
N GLN A 351 8.04 20.61 -0.86
CA GLN A 351 8.21 21.82 -1.67
C GLN A 351 6.89 22.57 -1.86
N ALA A 352 5.78 21.87 -2.10
CA ALA A 352 4.47 22.49 -2.22
C ALA A 352 4.00 23.17 -0.93
N ILE A 353 4.24 22.51 0.22
CA ILE A 353 3.97 23.12 1.52
C ILE A 353 4.86 24.34 1.72
N ALA A 354 6.15 24.26 1.40
CA ALA A 354 7.06 25.39 1.50
C ALA A 354 6.62 26.59 0.64
N ASP A 355 6.16 26.35 -0.59
CA ASP A 355 5.64 27.40 -1.48
C ASP A 355 4.41 28.10 -0.91
N CYS A 356 3.55 27.35 -0.20
CA CYS A 356 2.29 27.85 0.33
C CYS A 356 2.40 28.46 1.74
N THR A 357 3.29 27.96 2.58
CA THR A 357 3.36 28.31 4.01
C THR A 357 4.71 28.89 4.45
N ASN A 358 5.71 28.90 3.56
CA ASN A 358 7.11 29.23 3.87
C ASN A 358 7.75 28.32 4.93
N GLN A 359 7.17 27.14 5.18
CA GLN A 359 7.72 26.11 6.07
C GLN A 359 8.52 25.09 5.25
N HIS A 360 9.84 25.08 5.41
CA HIS A 360 10.73 24.12 4.75
C HIS A 360 10.93 22.82 5.55
N LYS A 361 10.30 22.71 6.72
CA LYS A 361 10.33 21.52 7.58
C LYS A 361 8.92 21.00 7.74
N VAL A 362 8.71 19.74 7.42
CA VAL A 362 7.40 19.10 7.48
C VAL A 362 7.54 17.74 8.15
N SER A 363 6.66 17.49 9.11
CA SER A 363 6.48 16.15 9.70
C SER A 363 5.28 15.49 9.04
N VAL A 364 5.45 14.25 8.58
CA VAL A 364 4.36 13.41 8.05
C VAL A 364 4.35 12.07 8.77
N HIS A 365 3.17 11.48 8.94
CA HIS A 365 3.09 10.04 9.10
C HIS A 365 3.15 9.41 7.72
N LEU A 366 4.21 8.64 7.47
CA LEU A 366 4.36 7.88 6.23
C LEU A 366 3.81 6.48 6.45
N GLU A 367 2.94 6.06 5.55
CA GLU A 367 2.43 4.69 5.50
C GLU A 367 3.27 3.83 4.57
N GLY A 368 3.56 2.61 5.00
CA GLY A 368 4.21 1.56 4.21
C GLY A 368 3.37 0.29 4.23
N HIS A 369 3.64 -0.65 3.32
CA HIS A 369 2.92 -1.92 3.28
C HIS A 369 3.22 -2.83 4.48
N GLY A 370 4.35 -2.61 5.18
CA GLY A 370 4.74 -3.33 6.41
C GLY A 370 5.00 -4.83 6.23
N ARG A 371 5.39 -5.24 5.02
CA ARG A 371 5.75 -6.63 4.65
C ARG A 371 7.26 -6.73 4.44
N GLU A 372 7.99 -6.20 5.42
CA GLU A 372 9.45 -6.11 5.41
C GLU A 372 10.08 -7.42 5.87
N GLU A 373 11.24 -7.75 5.31
CA GLU A 373 12.01 -8.92 5.71
C GLU A 373 12.85 -8.63 6.97
N VAL A 374 12.18 -8.45 8.10
CA VAL A 374 12.82 -8.21 9.40
C VAL A 374 13.07 -9.49 10.21
N ILE A 375 12.33 -10.57 9.91
CA ILE A 375 12.42 -11.85 10.62
C ILE A 375 12.71 -12.95 9.60
N GLU A 376 13.77 -13.73 9.85
CA GLU A 376 14.16 -14.83 8.97
C GLU A 376 13.06 -15.91 8.88
N GLY A 377 12.87 -16.44 7.67
CA GLY A 377 11.93 -17.55 7.43
C GLY A 377 10.46 -17.15 7.49
N VAL A 378 10.14 -15.86 7.41
CA VAL A 378 8.78 -15.34 7.24
C VAL A 378 8.53 -15.02 5.76
N ASP A 379 7.40 -15.47 5.24
CA ASP A 379 6.89 -15.09 3.91
C ASP A 379 5.50 -14.48 4.06
N LEU A 380 5.38 -13.18 3.78
CA LEU A 380 4.11 -12.46 3.82
C LEU A 380 3.60 -12.11 2.43
N SER A 381 4.15 -12.70 1.36
CA SER A 381 3.85 -12.28 -0.02
C SER A 381 2.41 -12.56 -0.46
N ARG A 382 1.74 -13.54 0.17
CA ARG A 382 0.32 -13.88 -0.08
C ARG A 382 -0.58 -13.89 1.16
N THR A 383 -0.09 -13.44 2.31
CA THR A 383 -0.89 -13.48 3.54
C THR A 383 -1.89 -12.34 3.57
N VAL A 384 -3.19 -12.65 3.64
CA VAL A 384 -4.24 -11.63 3.85
C VAL A 384 -4.25 -11.19 5.32
N GLY A 385 -4.35 -9.88 5.55
CA GLY A 385 -4.37 -9.25 6.87
C GLY A 385 -4.01 -7.76 6.77
N TRP A 386 -4.01 -7.06 7.91
CA TRP A 386 -3.57 -5.66 7.94
C TRP A 386 -2.12 -5.56 8.39
N PHE A 387 -1.20 -5.30 7.44
CA PHE A 387 0.24 -5.25 7.71
C PHE A 387 0.82 -3.84 7.74
N THR A 388 0.03 -2.82 7.37
CA THR A 388 0.48 -1.43 7.21
C THR A 388 1.37 -0.96 8.36
N SER A 389 2.53 -0.41 8.03
CA SER A 389 3.38 0.31 8.98
C SER A 389 3.08 1.80 8.90
N ILE A 390 2.99 2.49 10.04
CA ILE A 390 2.83 3.95 10.12
C ILE A 390 3.94 4.49 11.02
N TYR A 391 4.73 5.44 10.52
CA TYR A 391 5.84 6.01 11.27
C TYR A 391 6.08 7.49 10.92
N PRO A 392 6.59 8.30 11.86
CA PRO A 392 6.88 9.70 11.60
C PRO A 392 8.12 9.85 10.71
N VAL A 393 8.04 10.76 9.76
CA VAL A 393 9.16 11.24 8.94
C VAL A 393 9.24 12.74 9.08
N HIS A 394 10.41 13.23 9.48
CA HIS A 394 10.71 14.66 9.63
C HIS A 394 11.59 15.10 8.48
N LEU A 395 11.00 15.75 7.48
CA LEU A 395 11.69 16.18 6.27
C LEU A 395 12.10 17.64 6.40
N ASP A 396 13.39 17.91 6.25
CA ASP A 396 13.98 19.24 6.25
C ASP A 396 14.60 19.56 4.88
N LEU A 397 14.05 20.58 4.22
CA LEU A 397 14.53 21.13 2.95
C LEU A 397 15.12 22.54 3.11
N GLN A 398 15.46 22.95 4.34
CA GLN A 398 16.06 24.25 4.57
C GLN A 398 17.39 24.38 3.82
N GLY A 399 17.51 25.42 2.98
CA GLY A 399 18.72 25.70 2.22
C GLY A 399 18.78 25.06 0.84
N THR A 400 17.81 24.23 0.44
CA THR A 400 17.70 23.77 -0.96
C THR A 400 17.15 24.88 -1.85
N THR A 401 17.74 25.06 -3.02
CA THR A 401 17.40 26.14 -3.97
C THR A 401 16.77 25.62 -5.26
N THR A 402 17.04 24.37 -5.65
CA THR A 402 16.45 23.73 -6.83
C THR A 402 15.56 22.54 -6.46
N PRO A 403 14.59 22.15 -7.32
CA PRO A 403 13.79 20.95 -7.11
C PRO A 403 14.65 19.69 -6.90
N ILE A 404 15.76 19.60 -7.65
CA ILE A 404 16.69 18.48 -7.64
C ILE A 404 17.53 18.44 -6.35
N GLU A 405 17.93 19.59 -5.79
CA GLU A 405 18.55 19.65 -4.46
C GLU A 405 17.59 19.16 -3.37
N GLY A 406 16.31 19.53 -3.46
CA GLY A 406 15.27 19.00 -2.58
C GLY A 406 15.12 17.49 -2.68
N LEU A 407 15.15 16.96 -3.91
CA LEU A 407 15.08 15.52 -4.16
C LEU A 407 16.26 14.77 -3.51
N LYS A 408 17.48 15.27 -3.64
CA LYS A 408 18.65 14.71 -2.97
C LYS A 408 18.49 14.71 -1.45
N ALA A 409 18.01 15.81 -0.88
CA ALA A 409 17.83 15.94 0.56
C ALA A 409 16.77 14.96 1.12
N VAL A 410 15.64 14.79 0.44
CA VAL A 410 14.61 13.81 0.85
C VAL A 410 15.14 12.39 0.72
N LYS A 411 15.83 12.07 -0.37
CA LYS A 411 16.41 10.76 -0.65
C LYS A 411 17.37 10.31 0.46
N GLU A 412 18.31 11.17 0.86
CA GLU A 412 19.21 10.90 1.97
C GLU A 412 18.49 10.72 3.31
N GLN A 413 17.44 11.51 3.56
CA GLN A 413 16.66 11.40 4.80
C GLN A 413 15.83 10.10 4.85
N LEU A 414 15.17 9.73 3.75
CA LEU A 414 14.35 8.52 3.70
C LEU A 414 15.20 7.24 3.75
N ARG A 415 16.38 7.22 3.14
CA ARG A 415 17.25 6.04 3.12
C ARG A 415 17.94 5.74 4.45
N ARG A 416 17.95 6.69 5.39
CA ARG A 416 18.41 6.48 6.77
C ARG A 416 17.39 5.73 7.62
N ILE A 417 16.13 5.64 7.19
CA ILE A 417 15.09 4.94 7.93
C ILE A 417 15.41 3.44 7.90
N PRO A 418 15.67 2.80 9.05
CA PRO A 418 15.91 1.37 9.09
C PRO A 418 14.64 0.60 8.74
N ASN A 419 14.80 -0.53 8.05
CA ASN A 419 13.75 -1.51 7.76
C ASN A 419 12.43 -0.89 7.26
N GLN A 420 12.53 0.17 6.45
CA GLN A 420 11.38 0.90 5.92
C GLN A 420 10.33 1.32 6.97
N GLY A 421 10.76 1.56 8.22
CA GLY A 421 9.89 2.12 9.25
C GLY A 421 9.09 1.14 10.09
N ILE A 422 9.13 -0.17 9.80
CA ILE A 422 8.35 -1.17 10.55
C ILE A 422 8.72 -1.21 12.04
N ASP A 423 9.99 -0.96 12.36
CA ASP A 423 10.52 -0.97 13.73
C ASP A 423 9.87 0.05 14.64
N TYR A 424 9.39 1.18 14.10
CA TYR A 424 8.74 2.22 14.91
C TYR A 424 7.50 1.67 15.62
N GLY A 425 6.66 0.93 14.89
CA GLY A 425 5.46 0.32 15.46
C GLY A 425 5.80 -0.74 16.50
N ILE A 426 6.87 -1.51 16.27
CA ILE A 426 7.37 -2.53 17.20
C ILE A 426 7.84 -1.87 18.50
N LEU A 427 8.71 -0.86 18.39
CA LEU A 427 9.27 -0.14 19.54
C LEU A 427 8.21 0.67 20.30
N ARG A 428 7.18 1.17 19.62
CA ARG A 428 6.09 1.94 20.24
C ARG A 428 5.08 1.05 20.95
N TYR A 429 4.58 0.00 20.29
CA TYR A 429 3.42 -0.75 20.76
C TYR A 429 3.77 -2.08 21.42
N LEU A 430 4.78 -2.80 20.92
CA LEU A 430 5.13 -4.14 21.41
C LEU A 430 6.16 -4.08 22.54
N SER A 431 7.34 -3.48 22.31
CA SER A 431 8.37 -3.35 23.36
C SER A 431 8.21 -2.12 24.25
N ARG A 432 7.44 -1.12 23.78
CA ARG A 432 7.10 0.12 24.50
C ARG A 432 8.32 0.99 24.86
N GLU A 433 9.45 0.81 24.20
CA GLU A 433 10.68 1.59 24.40
C GLU A 433 10.51 3.08 24.03
N LEU A 434 9.62 3.40 23.08
CA LEU A 434 9.35 4.79 22.69
C LEU A 434 8.35 5.53 23.60
N LEU A 435 7.70 4.85 24.55
CA LEU A 435 6.71 5.50 25.43
C LEU A 435 7.24 6.74 26.18
N PRO A 436 8.49 6.77 26.71
CA PRO A 436 9.02 7.95 27.40
C PRO A 436 9.21 9.16 26.48
N PHE A 437 9.42 8.94 25.18
CA PHE A 437 9.69 9.98 24.18
C PHE A 437 8.43 10.39 23.42
N TYR A 438 7.32 9.67 23.63
CA TYR A 438 6.11 9.89 22.87
C TYR A 438 5.51 11.26 23.16
N GLN A 439 5.61 12.15 22.17
CA GLN A 439 4.92 13.44 22.18
C GLN A 439 3.44 13.21 21.88
N GLN A 440 2.55 13.87 22.61
CA GLN A 440 1.10 13.83 22.31
C GLN A 440 0.78 14.40 20.92
N GLN A 441 1.66 15.24 20.36
CA GLN A 441 1.43 15.93 19.10
C GLN A 441 1.83 15.02 17.92
N LYS A 442 0.82 14.59 17.15
CA LYS A 442 1.00 13.79 15.93
C LYS A 442 1.23 14.70 14.71
N PRO A 443 1.93 14.25 13.67
CA PRO A 443 1.99 14.94 12.37
C PRO A 443 0.59 15.31 11.86
N SER A 444 0.47 16.47 11.22
CA SER A 444 -0.83 16.92 10.66
C SER A 444 -1.23 16.18 9.38
N ILE A 445 -0.28 15.51 8.73
CA ILE A 445 -0.45 14.84 7.45
C ILE A 445 -0.18 13.34 7.60
N SER A 446 -1.10 12.49 7.14
CA SER A 446 -0.78 11.14 6.69
C SER A 446 -0.46 11.14 5.20
N PHE A 447 0.53 10.37 4.79
CA PHE A 447 0.87 10.18 3.38
C PHE A 447 0.97 8.70 3.06
N ASN A 448 0.18 8.25 2.09
CA ASN A 448 0.16 6.87 1.65
C ASN A 448 0.15 6.77 0.12
N TYR A 449 1.00 5.91 -0.44
CA TYR A 449 1.01 5.58 -1.86
C TYR A 449 0.68 4.09 -2.05
N LEU A 450 -0.50 3.82 -2.61
CA LEU A 450 -1.05 2.47 -2.78
C LEU A 450 -0.52 1.73 -4.02
N GLY A 451 0.44 2.31 -4.73
CA GLY A 451 1.04 1.73 -5.93
C GLY A 451 0.14 1.76 -7.15
N GLN A 452 0.45 0.85 -8.07
CA GLN A 452 -0.30 0.65 -9.31
C GLN A 452 -1.45 -0.34 -9.10
N PHE A 453 -2.67 0.07 -9.42
CA PHE A 453 -3.88 -0.77 -9.24
C PHE A 453 -4.43 -1.34 -10.55
N ASP A 454 -3.97 -0.82 -11.70
CA ASP A 454 -4.46 -1.19 -13.02
C ASP A 454 -4.27 -2.66 -13.39
N GLN A 455 -3.20 -3.28 -12.87
CA GLN A 455 -2.87 -4.67 -13.19
C GLN A 455 -3.92 -5.67 -12.69
N VAL A 456 -4.66 -5.31 -11.64
CA VAL A 456 -5.73 -6.15 -11.07
C VAL A 456 -6.96 -6.16 -11.98
N PHE A 457 -7.21 -5.06 -12.69
CA PHE A 457 -8.39 -4.86 -13.54
C PHE A 457 -8.05 -4.84 -15.03
N SER A 458 -7.26 -5.83 -15.47
CA SER A 458 -6.97 -6.04 -16.89
C SER A 458 -8.24 -6.12 -17.75
N LYS A 459 -8.12 -5.91 -19.07
CA LYS A 459 -9.25 -6.04 -20.01
C LYS A 459 -9.90 -7.42 -20.03
N GLU A 460 -9.22 -8.45 -19.50
CA GLU A 460 -9.71 -9.82 -19.43
C GLU A 460 -10.34 -10.15 -18.06
N SER A 461 -10.19 -9.27 -17.07
CA SER A 461 -10.69 -9.48 -15.71
C SER A 461 -12.22 -9.59 -15.66
N LEU A 462 -12.71 -10.47 -14.77
CA LEU A 462 -14.14 -10.68 -14.51
C LEU A 462 -14.78 -9.47 -13.83
N PHE A 463 -13.98 -8.77 -13.02
CA PHE A 463 -14.38 -7.62 -12.24
C PHE A 463 -13.71 -6.35 -12.78
N MET A 464 -14.47 -5.26 -12.81
CA MET A 464 -13.98 -3.92 -13.14
C MET A 464 -14.40 -2.96 -12.02
N GLN A 465 -13.55 -2.04 -11.61
CA GLN A 465 -13.92 -1.08 -10.58
C GLN A 465 -15.05 -0.13 -11.05
N GLU A 466 -16.02 0.10 -10.17
CA GLU A 466 -17.12 1.04 -10.36
C GLU A 466 -16.96 2.23 -9.40
N THR A 467 -17.19 3.45 -9.89
CA THR A 467 -16.93 4.70 -9.14
C THR A 467 -18.17 5.59 -9.03
N GLY A 468 -19.32 5.18 -9.58
CA GLY A 468 -20.55 5.98 -9.57
C GLY A 468 -21.30 6.08 -8.23
N PHE A 469 -20.78 5.48 -7.16
CA PHE A 469 -21.45 5.41 -5.85
C PHE A 469 -20.54 5.90 -4.73
N THR A 470 -21.17 6.51 -3.72
CA THR A 470 -20.48 6.96 -2.51
C THR A 470 -20.25 5.78 -1.59
N ARG A 471 -19.04 5.63 -1.07
CA ARG A 471 -18.70 4.59 -0.09
C ARG A 471 -18.46 5.24 1.27
N LEU A 472 -19.27 4.86 2.25
CA LEU A 472 -19.09 5.26 3.65
C LEU A 472 -18.31 4.17 4.38
N ASP A 473 -17.02 4.05 4.06
CA ASP A 473 -16.13 3.03 4.61
C ASP A 473 -15.96 3.20 6.15
N HIS A 474 -16.10 4.42 6.66
CA HIS A 474 -16.01 4.73 8.10
C HIS A 474 -17.33 5.30 8.63
N ALA A 475 -17.64 5.05 9.91
CA ALA A 475 -18.80 5.67 10.56
C ALA A 475 -18.70 7.22 10.58
N PRO A 476 -19.79 7.96 10.30
CA PRO A 476 -19.75 9.43 10.22
C PRO A 476 -19.26 10.16 11.48
N GLU A 477 -19.44 9.58 12.67
CA GLU A 477 -18.94 10.15 13.93
C GLU A 477 -17.53 9.69 14.32
N SER A 478 -16.91 8.80 13.54
CA SER A 478 -15.54 8.38 13.80
C SER A 478 -14.58 9.57 13.71
N LYS A 479 -13.51 9.51 14.50
CA LYS A 479 -12.42 10.48 14.45
C LYS A 479 -11.59 10.22 13.18
N PRO A 480 -11.32 11.24 12.34
CA PRO A 480 -10.35 11.11 11.27
C PRO A 480 -8.98 10.76 11.86
N SER A 481 -8.21 9.95 11.16
CA SER A 481 -6.86 9.54 11.60
C SER A 481 -5.93 10.74 11.75
N HIS A 482 -6.04 11.70 10.82
CA HIS A 482 -5.20 12.89 10.72
C HIS A 482 -6.02 14.11 10.26
N PRO A 483 -5.56 15.34 10.55
CA PRO A 483 -6.16 16.55 9.99
C PRO A 483 -6.19 16.58 8.45
N ILE A 484 -5.14 16.06 7.82
CA ILE A 484 -5.00 15.89 6.37
C ILE A 484 -4.52 14.47 6.10
N ASP A 485 -5.18 13.78 5.18
CA ASP A 485 -4.76 12.47 4.67
C ASP A 485 -4.57 12.56 3.15
N VAL A 486 -3.41 12.11 2.66
CA VAL A 486 -3.01 12.20 1.26
C VAL A 486 -2.76 10.79 0.74
N VAL A 487 -3.68 10.30 -0.08
CA VAL A 487 -3.62 8.95 -0.65
C VAL A 487 -3.39 9.03 -2.15
N GLY A 488 -2.26 8.48 -2.60
CA GLY A 488 -1.87 8.36 -4.00
C GLY A 488 -2.08 6.97 -4.57
N MET A 489 -2.59 6.86 -5.80
CA MET A 489 -2.65 5.59 -6.53
C MET A 489 -2.62 5.81 -8.04
N VAL A 490 -2.09 4.83 -8.78
CA VAL A 490 -2.14 4.86 -10.25
C VAL A 490 -3.33 4.04 -10.73
N LYS A 491 -4.20 4.70 -11.48
CA LYS A 491 -5.39 4.13 -12.12
C LYS A 491 -5.55 4.66 -13.54
N ASP A 492 -5.93 3.80 -14.48
CA ASP A 492 -6.07 4.07 -15.91
C ASP A 492 -4.82 4.76 -16.49
N GLY A 493 -3.63 4.36 -16.01
CA GLY A 493 -2.33 4.95 -16.37
C GLY A 493 -2.08 6.36 -15.81
N LYS A 494 -2.93 6.87 -14.92
CA LYS A 494 -2.83 8.21 -14.33
C LYS A 494 -2.58 8.13 -12.83
N LEU A 495 -1.66 8.95 -12.32
CA LEU A 495 -1.47 9.12 -10.88
C LEU A 495 -2.54 10.06 -10.34
N HIS A 496 -3.37 9.55 -9.44
CA HIS A 496 -4.37 10.32 -8.70
C HIS A 496 -3.91 10.51 -7.26
N PHE A 497 -4.05 11.73 -6.74
CA PHE A 497 -3.98 11.98 -5.30
C PHE A 497 -5.32 12.47 -4.80
N VAL A 498 -5.84 11.81 -3.78
CA VAL A 498 -7.00 12.26 -3.01
C VAL A 498 -6.48 12.87 -1.71
N TRP A 499 -6.81 14.14 -1.52
CA TRP A 499 -6.51 14.91 -0.31
C TRP A 499 -7.79 14.99 0.51
N MET A 500 -7.86 14.23 1.60
CA MET A 500 -8.96 14.25 2.55
C MET A 500 -8.60 15.20 3.70
N TYR A 501 -9.53 16.09 4.07
CA TYR A 501 -9.30 17.07 5.12
C TYR A 501 -10.61 17.42 5.82
N SER A 502 -10.54 17.89 7.07
CA SER A 502 -11.72 18.39 7.76
C SER A 502 -12.08 19.81 7.33
N ARG A 503 -13.32 20.01 6.85
CA ARG A 503 -13.88 21.35 6.56
C ARG A 503 -13.98 22.25 7.79
N LYS A 504 -13.85 21.70 9.00
CA LYS A 504 -13.84 22.47 10.25
C LYS A 504 -12.47 23.06 10.58
N GLN A 505 -11.40 22.57 9.95
CA GLN A 505 -10.01 22.99 10.21
C GLN A 505 -9.40 23.70 9.01
N PHE A 506 -9.77 23.30 7.80
CA PHE A 506 -9.22 23.85 6.56
C PHE A 506 -10.32 24.24 5.58
N SER A 507 -10.09 25.34 4.87
CA SER A 507 -10.87 25.74 3.72
C SER A 507 -10.45 24.88 2.52
N ARG A 508 -11.42 24.61 1.63
CA ARG A 508 -11.14 23.93 0.35
C ARG A 508 -10.10 24.64 -0.50
N LEU A 509 -10.06 25.98 -0.42
CA LEU A 509 -9.11 26.79 -1.19
C LEU A 509 -7.66 26.54 -0.74
N THR A 510 -7.40 26.50 0.57
CA THR A 510 -6.07 26.24 1.13
C THR A 510 -5.57 24.85 0.72
N ILE A 511 -6.39 23.81 0.90
CA ILE A 511 -5.99 22.44 0.53
C ILE A 511 -5.82 22.30 -0.98
N LYS A 512 -6.70 22.90 -1.79
CA LYS A 512 -6.56 22.90 -3.24
C LYS A 512 -5.28 23.60 -3.70
N ALA A 513 -4.90 24.70 -3.07
CA ALA A 513 -3.67 25.41 -3.40
C ALA A 513 -2.42 24.54 -3.14
N ILE A 514 -2.35 23.88 -1.98
CA ILE A 514 -1.24 22.96 -1.64
C ILE A 514 -1.22 21.77 -2.61
N ALA A 515 -2.38 21.18 -2.90
CA ALA A 515 -2.49 20.05 -3.83
C ALA A 515 -2.05 20.44 -5.26
N ASP A 516 -2.48 21.60 -5.75
CA ASP A 516 -2.06 22.10 -7.06
C ASP A 516 -0.56 22.44 -7.10
N ALA A 517 -0.02 23.01 -6.02
CA ALA A 517 1.40 23.24 -5.88
C ALA A 517 2.18 21.91 -5.92
N MET A 518 1.69 20.85 -5.27
CA MET A 518 2.31 19.51 -5.35
C MET A 518 2.33 19.00 -6.79
N LEU A 519 1.22 19.17 -7.53
CA LEU A 519 1.18 18.77 -8.95
C LEU A 519 2.21 19.53 -9.79
N ASN A 520 2.39 20.82 -9.53
CA ASN A 520 3.40 21.64 -10.20
C ASN A 520 4.82 21.22 -9.82
N GLN A 521 5.09 20.91 -8.56
CA GLN A 521 6.40 20.41 -8.12
C GLN A 521 6.72 19.04 -8.73
N LEU A 522 5.74 18.14 -8.85
CA LEU A 522 5.92 16.88 -9.58
C LEU A 522 6.31 17.13 -11.04
N ARG A 523 5.66 18.09 -11.73
CA ARG A 523 6.02 18.46 -13.11
C ARG A 523 7.44 19.01 -13.22
N LEU A 524 7.89 19.78 -12.23
CA LEU A 524 9.26 20.28 -12.16
C LEU A 524 10.29 19.17 -11.89
N LEU A 525 9.92 18.12 -11.17
CA LEU A 525 10.79 16.95 -10.97
C LEU A 525 10.82 16.03 -12.19
N ILE A 526 9.73 15.94 -12.94
CA ILE A 526 9.66 15.20 -14.21
C ILE A 526 10.46 15.92 -15.30
N ASN A 527 10.30 17.24 -15.41
CA ASN A 527 10.97 18.08 -16.40
C ASN A 527 11.78 19.18 -15.70
N PRO A 528 12.94 18.86 -15.10
CA PRO A 528 13.72 19.85 -14.36
C PRO A 528 14.24 20.94 -15.31
N PRO A 529 14.21 22.22 -14.87
CA PRO A 529 14.74 23.33 -15.66
C PRO A 529 16.28 23.30 -15.79
N THR A 530 16.95 22.45 -15.00
CA THR A 530 18.40 22.27 -14.99
C THR A 530 18.78 20.87 -15.46
N THR A 531 20.04 20.71 -15.90
CA THR A 531 20.61 19.40 -16.25
C THR A 531 21.22 18.68 -15.03
N GLU A 532 20.84 19.10 -13.83
CA GLU A 532 21.36 18.55 -12.58
C GLU A 532 20.90 17.11 -12.38
N SER A 533 21.82 16.25 -11.92
CA SER A 533 21.49 14.88 -11.52
C SER A 533 21.24 14.80 -10.02
N ALA A 534 20.17 14.12 -9.59
CA ALA A 534 19.88 13.79 -8.19
C ALA A 534 20.68 12.59 -7.63
N PHE A 535 21.84 12.28 -8.20
CA PHE A 535 22.72 11.25 -7.63
C PHE A 535 23.28 11.70 -6.28
N THR A 536 23.32 10.76 -5.33
CA THR A 536 23.90 10.93 -3.99
C THR A 536 24.79 9.74 -3.65
N VAL A 537 25.59 9.83 -2.58
CA VAL A 537 26.46 8.72 -2.16
C VAL A 537 25.66 7.44 -1.86
N SER A 538 24.45 7.56 -1.31
CA SER A 538 23.60 6.41 -1.00
C SER A 538 23.12 5.62 -2.23
N ASP A 539 23.28 6.14 -3.45
CA ASP A 539 23.04 5.38 -4.69
C ASP A 539 24.11 4.33 -4.99
N PHE A 540 25.23 4.38 -4.27
CA PHE A 540 26.42 3.58 -4.51
C PHE A 540 26.90 3.00 -3.18
N ALA A 541 25.98 2.35 -2.44
CA ALA A 541 26.26 1.79 -1.11
C ALA A 541 27.47 0.83 -1.09
N ASP A 542 27.74 0.13 -2.21
CA ASP A 542 28.89 -0.77 -2.35
C ASP A 542 30.24 -0.04 -2.56
N ALA A 543 30.22 1.27 -2.74
CA ALA A 543 31.41 2.09 -2.93
C ALA A 543 31.85 2.72 -1.60
N GLU A 544 32.43 1.91 -0.71
CA GLU A 544 32.81 2.28 0.68
C GLU A 544 33.68 3.56 0.79
N ALA A 545 34.41 3.93 -0.26
CA ALA A 545 35.28 5.12 -0.28
C ALA A 545 34.67 6.35 -1.00
N LEU A 546 33.42 6.27 -1.46
CA LEU A 546 32.77 7.35 -2.20
C LEU A 546 32.27 8.43 -1.25
N THR A 547 32.84 9.63 -1.35
CA THR A 547 32.36 10.85 -0.69
C THR A 547 31.55 11.72 -1.64
N GLU A 548 30.71 12.61 -1.13
CA GLU A 548 29.95 13.59 -1.94
C GLU A 548 30.87 14.44 -2.84
N GLU A 549 32.06 14.80 -2.33
CA GLU A 549 33.06 15.54 -3.11
C GLU A 549 33.61 14.70 -4.28
N SER A 550 33.89 13.42 -4.03
CA SER A 550 34.38 12.50 -5.06
C SER A 550 33.31 12.18 -6.10
N LEU A 551 32.06 12.00 -5.70
CA LEU A 551 30.91 11.80 -6.58
C LEU A 551 30.70 13.03 -7.47
N SER A 552 30.71 14.23 -6.88
CA SER A 552 30.60 15.50 -7.61
C SER A 552 31.70 15.63 -8.68
N LYS A 553 32.95 15.27 -8.34
CA LYS A 553 34.08 15.26 -9.29
C LYS A 553 33.86 14.28 -10.45
N VAL A 554 33.27 13.11 -10.20
CA VAL A 554 32.95 12.11 -11.24
C VAL A 554 31.83 12.63 -12.14
N LEU A 555 30.75 13.15 -11.57
CA LEU A 555 29.60 13.67 -12.33
C LEU A 555 29.99 14.85 -13.23
N LEU A 556 30.85 15.77 -12.73
CA LEU A 556 31.41 16.87 -13.51
C LEU A 556 32.28 16.40 -14.68
N LYS A 557 33.00 15.29 -14.54
CA LYS A 557 33.79 14.70 -15.64
C LYS A 557 32.90 14.03 -16.69
N LEU A 558 31.78 13.42 -16.28
CA LEU A 558 30.83 12.77 -17.18
C LEU A 558 30.02 13.79 -17.99
N THR A 559 29.59 14.89 -17.37
CA THR A 559 28.91 16.00 -18.07
C THR A 559 29.83 16.71 -19.06
N LYS A 560 31.11 16.93 -18.72
CA LYS A 560 32.10 17.49 -19.67
C LYS A 560 32.43 16.61 -20.88
N LYS A 561 32.14 15.30 -20.82
CA LYS A 561 32.31 14.39 -21.97
C LYS A 561 31.08 14.30 -22.88
N ARG A 562 29.93 14.85 -22.46
CA ARG A 562 28.67 14.85 -23.21
C ARG A 562 28.40 16.17 -23.97
N VAL A 563 29.25 17.18 -23.78
CA VAL A 563 29.34 18.41 -24.59
C VAL A 563 30.50 18.25 -25.57
#